data_AF-A0A8J2ACF9-F1
#
_entry.id   AF-A0A8J2ACF9-F1
#
_cell.length_a   1.000
_cell.length_b   1.000
_cell.length_c   1.000
_cell.angle_alpha   90.00
_cell.angle_beta   90.00
_cell.angle_gamma   90.00
#
_symmetry.space_group_name_H-M   'P 1'
#
loop_
_entity.id
_entity.type
_entity.pdbx_description
1 polymer ?
#
loop_
_entity_poly.entity_id
_entity_poly.type
_entity_poly.pdbx_seq_one_letter_code
_entity_poly.pdbx_strand_id
1 'polypeptide(L)'
;MVRFAALSTCVLGASGLLMKKQGFDPSVKFSDKEVFGRAAGGVVDECITIPPETVASKTEPRVEVCGTSNKAIVYLLNDCEDYKTVEIGACDTSMPPDTCQSLKPGDEGAPAGFETFQSYKIVPCDGDEAA
;
A
#
# COMPACT_ATOMS: atom_id res chain seq x y z
N MET A 1 66.64 27.47 -13.52
CA MET A 1 65.33 28.13 -13.32
C MET A 1 64.68 28.14 -14.70
N VAL A 2 63.55 27.52 -15.04
CA VAL A 2 62.31 27.15 -14.34
C VAL A 2 61.77 25.82 -14.94
N ARG A 3 60.97 25.12 -14.16
CA ARG A 3 60.57 23.72 -14.26
C ARG A 3 59.57 23.45 -15.41
N PHE A 4 59.78 22.33 -16.12
CA PHE A 4 58.79 21.67 -16.96
C PHE A 4 57.83 20.80 -16.12
N ALA A 5 56.68 20.46 -16.73
CA ALA A 5 55.64 19.49 -16.35
C ALA A 5 54.38 20.07 -15.67
N ALA A 6 53.47 20.58 -16.50
CA ALA A 6 52.05 20.66 -16.17
C ALA A 6 51.42 19.27 -16.42
N LEU A 7 51.26 18.48 -15.36
CA LEU A 7 50.42 17.29 -15.40
C LEU A 7 48.95 17.73 -15.43
N SER A 8 48.31 17.54 -16.59
CA SER A 8 46.86 17.61 -16.72
C SER A 8 46.27 16.25 -16.36
N THR A 9 45.82 16.09 -15.11
CA THR A 9 45.04 14.93 -14.68
C THR A 9 43.57 15.16 -15.00
N CYS A 10 43.12 14.59 -16.12
CA CYS A 10 41.70 14.31 -16.36
C CYS A 10 41.23 13.29 -15.32
N VAL A 11 40.61 13.75 -14.24
CA VAL A 11 39.89 12.86 -13.32
C VAL A 11 38.60 12.47 -14.04
N LEU A 12 38.59 11.27 -14.60
CA LEU A 12 37.38 10.62 -15.10
C LEU A 12 36.37 10.59 -13.97
N GLY A 13 35.26 11.30 -14.17
CA GLY A 13 34.13 11.29 -13.26
C GLY A 13 33.56 9.89 -13.17
N ALA A 14 33.80 9.23 -12.04
CA ALA A 14 32.92 8.19 -11.54
C ALA A 14 32.01 8.85 -10.50
N SER A 15 31.11 9.71 -10.96
CA SER A 15 29.90 10.03 -10.19
C SER A 15 29.06 8.77 -10.19
N GLY A 16 29.42 7.83 -9.31
CA GLY A 16 28.53 6.77 -8.89
C GLY A 16 27.34 7.43 -8.22
N LEU A 17 26.32 7.79 -9.02
CA LEU A 17 24.98 7.97 -8.50
C LEU A 17 24.62 6.65 -7.84
N LEU A 18 24.79 6.58 -6.53
CA LEU A 18 23.97 5.74 -5.69
C LEU A 18 22.53 6.09 -6.04
N MET A 19 21.93 5.28 -6.93
CA MET A 19 20.49 5.14 -7.01
C MET A 19 20.07 4.65 -5.64
N LYS A 20 19.80 5.60 -4.73
CA LYS A 20 18.94 5.36 -3.58
C LYS A 20 17.70 4.74 -4.20
N LYS A 21 17.55 3.42 -4.06
CA LYS A 21 16.30 2.72 -4.27
C LYS A 21 15.30 3.54 -3.46
N GLN A 22 14.54 4.41 -4.11
CA GLN A 22 13.52 5.19 -3.43
C GLN A 22 12.58 4.11 -2.93
N GLY A 23 12.66 3.82 -1.62
CA GLY A 23 11.77 2.86 -1.01
C GLY A 23 10.36 3.30 -1.36
N PHE A 24 9.63 2.45 -2.06
CA PHE A 24 8.22 2.68 -2.23
C PHE A 24 7.58 2.32 -0.90
N ASP A 25 6.97 3.32 -0.26
CA ASP A 25 6.29 3.11 1.00
C ASP A 25 4.88 2.58 0.71
N PRO A 26 4.51 1.40 1.23
CA PRO A 26 3.16 0.87 1.06
C PRO A 26 2.15 1.81 1.71
N SER A 27 0.99 1.99 1.08
CA SER A 27 -0.09 2.84 1.57
C SER A 27 -1.46 2.22 1.33
N VAL A 28 -2.41 2.50 2.22
CA VAL A 28 -3.81 2.11 2.11
C VAL A 28 -4.66 3.36 2.19
N LYS A 29 -5.56 3.53 1.22
CA LYS A 29 -6.50 4.64 1.16
C LYS A 29 -7.94 4.14 1.12
N PHE A 30 -8.81 4.84 1.84
CA PHE A 30 -10.26 4.67 1.82
C PHE A 30 -10.88 5.97 1.32
N SER A 31 -11.59 5.92 0.19
CA SER A 31 -12.26 7.08 -0.45
C SER A 31 -11.38 8.33 -0.45
N ASP A 32 -10.18 8.18 -1.01
CA ASP A 32 -9.14 9.22 -1.15
C ASP A 32 -8.46 9.67 0.16
N LYS A 33 -8.84 9.11 1.31
CA LYS A 33 -8.16 9.34 2.59
C LYS A 33 -7.12 8.25 2.85
N GLU A 34 -5.86 8.62 3.00
CA GLU A 34 -4.83 7.68 3.46
C GLU A 34 -5.08 7.33 4.92
N VAL A 35 -5.26 6.03 5.21
CA VAL A 35 -5.47 5.49 6.56
C VAL A 35 -4.24 4.75 7.09
N PHE A 36 -3.33 4.40 6.17
CA PHE A 36 -2.08 3.73 6.48
C PHE A 36 -1.05 4.11 5.41
N GLY A 37 0.17 4.37 5.84
CA GLY A 37 1.23 4.83 4.97
C GLY A 37 2.09 5.87 5.67
N ARG A 38 3.07 6.39 4.92
CA ARG A 38 4.06 7.32 5.47
C ARG A 38 3.47 8.69 5.83
N ALA A 39 2.34 9.09 5.24
CA ALA A 39 1.72 10.40 5.46
C ALA A 39 0.63 10.36 6.55
N ALA A 40 -0.10 9.26 6.66
CA ALA A 40 -1.13 9.10 7.70
C ALA A 40 -0.58 8.52 9.02
N GLY A 41 0.47 7.68 8.95
CA GLY A 41 0.69 6.69 10.00
C GLY A 41 -0.49 5.70 10.06
N GLY A 42 -0.30 4.52 10.66
CA GLY A 42 -1.41 3.58 10.78
C GLY A 42 -1.02 2.38 11.62
N VAL A 43 -2.05 1.69 12.12
CA VAL A 43 -1.90 0.47 12.91
C VAL A 43 -2.11 -0.73 11.98
N VAL A 44 -1.20 -1.70 12.09
CA VAL A 44 -1.34 -3.01 11.46
C VAL A 44 -1.94 -3.97 12.48
N ASP A 45 -2.60 -5.01 12.00
CA ASP A 45 -3.16 -6.09 12.80
C ASP A 45 -4.24 -5.65 13.81
N GLU A 46 -4.77 -4.43 13.67
CA GLU A 46 -5.86 -3.90 14.50
C GLU A 46 -7.17 -3.81 13.70
N CYS A 47 -8.27 -4.13 14.38
CA CYS A 47 -9.61 -3.98 13.82
C CYS A 47 -10.06 -2.52 13.90
N ILE A 48 -10.30 -1.90 12.74
CA ILE A 48 -10.69 -0.50 12.65
C ILE A 48 -12.07 -0.41 12.00
N THR A 49 -12.98 0.32 12.63
CA THR A 49 -14.30 0.62 12.05
C THR A 49 -14.17 1.59 10.89
N ILE A 50 -14.80 1.27 9.75
CA ILE A 50 -14.94 2.18 8.61
C ILE A 50 -15.92 3.29 9.03
N PRO A 51 -15.55 4.58 8.89
CA PRO A 51 -16.46 5.66 9.23
C PRO A 51 -17.74 5.56 8.39
N PRO A 52 -18.93 5.71 8.99
CA PRO A 52 -20.20 5.55 8.30
C PRO A 52 -20.39 6.55 7.14
N GLU A 53 -19.70 7.70 7.20
CA GLU A 53 -19.67 8.65 6.08
C GLU A 53 -19.02 8.10 4.80
N THR A 54 -18.13 7.10 4.92
CA THR A 54 -17.39 6.47 3.81
C THR A 54 -18.18 5.38 3.10
N VAL A 55 -19.30 4.96 3.67
CA VAL A 55 -20.19 3.90 3.14
C VAL A 55 -21.57 4.46 2.77
N ALA A 56 -21.70 5.79 2.73
CA ALA A 56 -22.97 6.48 2.47
C ALA A 56 -23.44 6.35 1.01
N SER A 57 -22.55 5.97 0.08
CA SER A 57 -22.80 5.96 -1.35
C SER A 57 -22.71 4.55 -1.94
N LYS A 58 -23.54 4.25 -2.94
CA LYS A 58 -23.53 3.00 -3.74
C LYS A 58 -22.16 2.68 -4.40
N THR A 59 -21.30 3.67 -4.54
CA THR A 59 -19.98 3.58 -5.19
C THR A 59 -18.82 3.63 -4.20
N GLU A 60 -19.11 3.67 -2.90
CA GLU A 60 -18.15 3.71 -1.82
C GLU A 60 -18.38 2.52 -0.86
N PRO A 61 -17.37 2.04 -0.12
CA PRO A 61 -16.02 2.59 0.02
C PRO A 61 -15.12 2.24 -1.17
N ARG A 62 -14.25 3.17 -1.60
CA ARG A 62 -13.15 2.84 -2.53
C ARG A 62 -11.90 2.54 -1.72
N VAL A 63 -11.43 1.31 -1.79
CA VAL A 63 -10.22 0.89 -1.10
C VAL A 63 -9.09 0.81 -2.11
N GLU A 64 -7.98 1.48 -1.86
CA GLU A 64 -6.77 1.41 -2.68
C GLU A 64 -5.61 0.99 -1.79
N VAL A 65 -4.97 -0.12 -2.13
CA VAL A 65 -3.79 -0.65 -1.46
C VAL A 65 -2.63 -0.59 -2.45
N CYS A 66 -1.68 0.27 -2.16
CA CYS A 66 -0.45 0.40 -2.90
C CYS A 66 0.69 -0.28 -2.14
N GLY A 67 1.46 -1.11 -2.83
CA GLY A 67 2.54 -1.89 -2.23
C GLY A 67 2.29 -3.39 -2.31
N THR A 68 3.39 -4.12 -2.21
CA THR A 68 3.39 -5.60 -2.24
C THR A 68 3.65 -6.21 -0.86
N SER A 69 3.93 -5.38 0.16
CA SER A 69 4.28 -5.83 1.52
C SER A 69 3.11 -5.87 2.50
N ASN A 70 1.96 -5.27 2.17
CA ASN A 70 0.77 -5.25 3.02
C ASN A 70 -0.49 -5.49 2.19
N LYS A 71 -1.51 -6.11 2.81
CA LYS A 71 -2.87 -6.21 2.29
C LYS A 71 -3.86 -5.58 3.28
N ALA A 72 -4.96 -5.08 2.76
CA ALA A 72 -6.12 -4.68 3.55
C ALA A 72 -7.19 -5.76 3.44
N ILE A 73 -7.66 -6.23 4.59
CA ILE A 73 -8.79 -7.14 4.70
C ILE A 73 -9.96 -6.30 5.19
N VAL A 74 -11.02 -6.23 4.41
CA VAL A 74 -12.27 -5.57 4.83
C VAL A 74 -13.30 -6.61 5.23
N TYR A 75 -14.06 -6.32 6.28
CA TYR A 75 -15.01 -7.22 6.90
C TYR A 75 -16.42 -6.63 6.84
N LEU A 76 -17.40 -7.50 6.61
CA LEU A 76 -18.81 -7.13 6.57
C LEU A 76 -19.32 -6.57 7.91
N LEU A 77 -18.89 -7.17 9.01
CA LEU A 77 -19.31 -6.84 10.36
C LEU A 77 -18.27 -5.96 11.07
N ASN A 78 -18.66 -5.29 12.15
CA ASN A 78 -17.78 -4.40 12.91
C ASN A 78 -17.02 -5.12 14.04
N ASP A 79 -16.62 -6.37 13.80
CA ASP A 79 -15.92 -7.25 14.73
C ASP A 79 -14.64 -7.86 14.14
N CYS A 80 -14.34 -7.60 12.86
CA CYS A 80 -13.23 -8.19 12.12
C CYS A 80 -13.18 -9.73 12.17
N GLU A 81 -14.35 -10.37 12.20
CA GLU A 81 -14.49 -11.82 12.16
C GLU A 81 -14.73 -12.33 10.73
N ASP A 82 -14.24 -13.54 10.41
CA ASP A 82 -14.25 -14.16 9.08
C ASP A 82 -15.63 -14.66 8.61
N TYR A 83 -16.65 -13.81 8.65
CA TYR A 83 -17.97 -14.11 8.08
C TYR A 83 -18.01 -13.89 6.58
N LYS A 84 -17.62 -12.69 6.16
CA LYS A 84 -17.53 -12.29 4.76
C LYS A 84 -16.45 -11.23 4.66
N THR A 85 -15.32 -11.63 4.10
CA THR A 85 -14.11 -10.83 4.00
C THR A 85 -13.72 -10.62 2.56
N VAL A 86 -12.98 -9.55 2.32
CA VAL A 86 -12.37 -9.26 1.02
C VAL A 86 -10.95 -8.80 1.26
N GLU A 87 -10.02 -9.47 0.62
CA GLU A 87 -8.61 -9.14 0.68
C GLU A 87 -8.24 -8.28 -0.53
N ILE A 88 -7.51 -7.20 -0.27
CA ILE A 88 -7.15 -6.19 -1.26
C ILE A 88 -5.67 -5.91 -1.09
N GLY A 89 -4.89 -6.15 -2.14
CA GLY A 89 -3.43 -6.02 -2.09
C GLY A 89 -2.77 -7.10 -2.91
N ALA A 90 -1.63 -6.75 -3.51
CA ALA A 90 -0.94 -7.66 -4.43
C ALA A 90 -0.23 -8.81 -3.70
N CYS A 91 0.26 -8.59 -2.48
CA CYS A 91 1.07 -9.53 -1.70
C CYS A 91 2.11 -10.34 -2.49
N ASP A 92 2.66 -9.77 -3.56
CA ASP A 92 3.61 -10.43 -4.44
C ASP A 92 4.90 -9.62 -4.51
N THR A 93 5.94 -10.12 -3.84
CA THR A 93 7.27 -9.48 -3.83
C THR A 93 7.98 -9.52 -5.19
N SER A 94 7.47 -10.31 -6.14
CA SER A 94 7.94 -10.36 -7.53
C SER A 94 7.40 -9.20 -8.37
N MET A 95 6.29 -8.59 -7.95
CA MET A 95 5.71 -7.42 -8.62
C MET A 95 6.46 -6.12 -8.26
N PRO A 96 6.37 -5.09 -9.13
CA PRO A 96 6.89 -3.76 -8.80
C PRO A 96 6.30 -3.28 -7.47
N PRO A 97 7.11 -2.67 -6.58
CA PRO A 97 6.63 -2.27 -5.27
C PRO A 97 5.61 -1.13 -5.35
N ASP A 98 5.55 -0.41 -6.47
CA ASP A 98 4.55 0.61 -6.79
C ASP A 98 3.20 0.06 -7.29
N THR A 99 3.03 -1.26 -7.29
CA THR A 99 1.76 -1.90 -7.69
C THR A 99 0.64 -1.47 -6.73
N CYS A 100 -0.41 -0.88 -7.29
CA CYS A 100 -1.61 -0.50 -6.57
C CYS A 100 -2.80 -1.35 -7.02
N GLN A 101 -3.51 -1.93 -6.06
CA GLN A 101 -4.81 -2.55 -6.29
C GLN A 101 -5.88 -1.67 -5.68
N SER A 102 -6.93 -1.40 -6.47
CA SER A 102 -8.09 -0.68 -5.99
C SER A 102 -9.34 -1.51 -6.17
N LEU A 103 -10.26 -1.41 -5.23
CA LEU A 103 -11.53 -2.09 -5.24
C LEU A 103 -12.64 -1.13 -4.85
N LYS A 104 -13.72 -1.13 -5.62
CA LYS A 104 -14.95 -0.38 -5.32
C LYS A 104 -16.18 -1.27 -5.50
N PRO A 105 -17.33 -0.92 -4.91
CA PRO A 105 -18.58 -1.64 -5.17
C PRO A 105 -18.89 -1.72 -6.68
N GLY A 106 -19.13 -2.93 -7.17
CA GLY A 106 -19.46 -3.18 -8.58
C GLY A 106 -18.26 -3.43 -9.51
N ASP A 107 -17.02 -3.42 -9.00
CA ASP A 107 -15.89 -3.98 -9.75
C ASP A 107 -15.92 -5.51 -9.77
N GLU A 108 -15.26 -6.13 -10.75
CA GLU A 108 -15.27 -7.59 -10.96
C GLU A 108 -14.72 -8.40 -9.76
N GLY A 109 -13.90 -7.77 -8.90
CA GLY A 109 -13.39 -8.39 -7.67
C GLY A 109 -14.20 -8.08 -6.40
N ALA A 110 -15.22 -7.21 -6.48
CA ALA A 110 -15.97 -6.77 -5.32
C ALA A 110 -17.20 -7.66 -5.10
N PRO A 111 -17.40 -8.26 -3.93
CA PRO A 111 -18.62 -9.01 -3.67
C PRO A 111 -19.83 -8.08 -3.65
N ALA A 112 -20.99 -8.63 -4.00
CA ALA A 112 -22.25 -7.91 -3.86
C ALA A 112 -22.45 -7.45 -2.41
N GLY A 113 -22.75 -6.16 -2.24
CA GLY A 113 -22.86 -5.51 -0.93
C GLY A 113 -21.52 -5.05 -0.33
N PHE A 114 -20.48 -4.82 -1.14
CA PHE A 114 -19.24 -4.21 -0.66
C PHE A 114 -19.47 -2.87 0.05
N GLU A 115 -20.53 -2.15 -0.33
CA GLU A 115 -20.93 -0.90 0.32
C GLU A 115 -21.40 -1.08 1.78
N THR A 116 -21.69 -2.31 2.24
CA THR A 116 -22.17 -2.57 3.61
C THR A 116 -21.07 -3.02 4.56
N PHE A 117 -19.80 -3.01 4.12
CA PHE A 117 -18.67 -3.41 4.95
C PHE A 117 -18.41 -2.37 6.02
N GLN A 118 -18.19 -2.83 7.25
CA GLN A 118 -18.19 -1.97 8.45
C GLN A 118 -16.83 -1.83 9.10
N SER A 119 -15.91 -2.77 8.88
CA SER A 119 -14.57 -2.71 9.47
C SER A 119 -13.49 -3.19 8.51
N TYR A 120 -12.24 -2.87 8.84
CA TYR A 120 -11.06 -3.27 8.09
C TYR A 120 -9.88 -3.54 9.01
N LYS A 121 -8.95 -4.34 8.51
CA LYS A 121 -7.70 -4.70 9.15
C LYS A 121 -6.60 -4.66 8.10
N ILE A 122 -5.45 -4.11 8.47
CA ILE A 122 -4.28 -4.07 7.58
C ILE A 122 -3.30 -5.09 8.09
N VAL A 123 -2.94 -6.06 7.26
CA VAL A 123 -2.02 -7.13 7.66
C VAL A 123 -0.80 -7.16 6.73
N PRO A 124 0.40 -7.41 7.27
CA PRO A 124 1.58 -7.63 6.45
C PRO A 124 1.44 -8.93 5.68
N CYS A 125 1.90 -8.95 4.43
CA CYS A 125 1.81 -10.13 3.57
C CYS A 125 2.67 -11.30 4.10
N ASP A 126 3.78 -11.01 4.79
CA ASP A 126 4.63 -12.01 5.43
C ASP A 126 4.02 -12.64 6.70
N GLY A 127 2.81 -12.21 7.12
CA GLY A 127 2.17 -12.58 8.38
C GLY A 127 0.95 -13.50 8.29
N ASP A 128 0.55 -13.95 7.09
CA ASP A 128 -0.70 -14.71 6.88
C ASP A 128 -0.50 -15.92 5.94
N GLU A 129 0.68 -16.55 6.02
CA GLU A 129 0.92 -17.91 5.51
C GLU A 129 1.09 -18.91 6.67
N ALA A 130 0.45 -18.63 7.81
CA ALA A 130 0.28 -19.58 8.89
C ALA A 130 -1.14 -20.17 8.82
N ALA A 131 -1.22 -21.26 8.05
CA ALA A 131 -2.14 -22.39 8.14
C ALA A 131 -3.21 -22.43 9.25
#